data_AF-A0A9Q0ST76-F1
#
_entry.id   AF-A0A9Q0ST76-F1
#
_cell.length_a   1.000
_cell.length_b   1.000
_cell.length_c   1.000
_cell.angle_alpha   90.00
_cell.angle_beta   90.00
_cell.angle_gamma   90.00
#
_symmetry.space_group_name_H-M   'P 1'
#
loop_
_entity.id
_entity.type
_entity.pdbx_description
1 polymer ?
#
loop_
_entity_poly.entity_id
_entity_poly.type
_entity_poly.pdbx_seq_one_letter_code
_entity_poly.pdbx_strand_id
1 'polypeptide(L)'
;MGSKEPAKEKERKKTPRNFSSPWWSSETVAVVTGGNRGIGFEIARQLADHGLSVILTSRESSAGLEAANVLRELGLSVDFHQLDVLDSLSIKTFAEWIQQTHGGLDVLVNNAGVNYNMGSDNSVENAKNVVDTNYYGARIVNVSSRLGRLNGKRNRLEDKDLREQLASMETLSEELIDRTVSTFLQQVEDDTYTSGGWPQVNTDYSVSKLAVKCLYEANGK
;
A
#
# COMPACT_ATOMS: atom_id res chain seq x y z
N MET A 1 -45.25 -29.80 25.82
CA MET A 1 -44.14 -28.88 26.14
C MET A 1 -42.82 -29.62 25.94
N GLY A 2 -42.10 -29.34 24.86
CA GLY A 2 -40.77 -29.89 24.60
C GLY A 2 -39.70 -28.90 25.05
N SER A 3 -38.99 -29.24 26.12
CA SER A 3 -37.84 -28.51 26.65
C SER A 3 -36.66 -28.63 25.68
N LYS A 4 -36.27 -27.52 25.03
CA LYS A 4 -35.01 -27.42 24.27
C LYS A 4 -33.85 -27.22 25.26
N GLU A 5 -32.91 -28.15 25.29
CA GLU A 5 -31.59 -27.95 25.90
C GLU A 5 -30.83 -26.84 25.16
N PRO A 6 -30.09 -25.96 25.86
CA PRO A 6 -29.22 -25.00 25.19
C PRO A 6 -27.97 -25.71 24.67
N ALA A 7 -27.62 -25.42 23.41
CA ALA A 7 -26.41 -25.92 22.77
C ALA A 7 -25.16 -25.46 23.56
N LYS A 8 -24.31 -26.42 23.94
CA LYS A 8 -22.99 -26.14 24.54
C LYS A 8 -22.12 -25.41 23.51
N GLU A 9 -21.88 -24.14 23.77
CA GLU A 9 -20.89 -23.33 23.06
C GLU A 9 -19.52 -24.00 23.24
N LYS A 10 -18.94 -24.51 22.15
CA LYS A 10 -17.57 -25.01 22.15
C LYS A 10 -16.64 -23.82 22.35
N GLU A 11 -16.21 -23.60 23.59
CA GLU A 11 -15.10 -22.70 23.90
C GLU A 11 -13.91 -23.06 22.99
N ARG A 12 -13.66 -22.22 21.99
CA ARG A 12 -12.41 -22.22 21.25
C ARG A 12 -11.34 -21.84 22.27
N LYS A 13 -10.64 -22.83 22.82
CA LYS A 13 -9.42 -22.63 23.60
C LYS A 13 -8.45 -21.79 22.75
N LYS A 14 -8.42 -20.48 23.00
CA LYS A 14 -7.36 -19.61 22.50
C LYS A 14 -6.14 -19.94 23.34
N THR A 15 -5.33 -20.87 22.85
CA THR A 15 -3.98 -21.06 23.38
C THR A 15 -3.26 -19.70 23.23
N PRO A 16 -2.78 -19.06 24.31
CA PRO A 16 -1.98 -17.87 24.16
C PRO A 16 -0.69 -18.28 23.46
N ARG A 17 -0.48 -17.82 22.21
CA ARG A 17 0.81 -17.97 21.56
C ARG A 17 1.79 -17.06 22.31
N ASN A 18 2.56 -17.64 23.22
CA ASN A 18 3.75 -17.01 23.79
C ASN A 18 4.78 -16.85 22.67
N PHE A 19 4.83 -15.69 22.01
CA PHE A 19 5.94 -15.29 21.17
C PHE A 19 6.98 -14.62 22.08
N SER A 20 7.82 -15.42 22.74
CA SER A 20 8.90 -14.87 23.58
C SER A 20 10.08 -14.31 22.78
N SER A 21 10.05 -14.42 21.44
CA SER A 21 10.97 -13.75 20.52
C SER A 21 10.23 -13.34 19.24
N PRO A 22 10.57 -12.18 18.64
CA PRO A 22 10.12 -11.85 17.29
C PRO A 22 10.60 -12.91 16.29
N TRP A 23 9.86 -13.09 15.20
CA TRP A 23 10.22 -14.04 14.13
C TRP A 23 11.35 -13.53 13.22
N TRP A 24 11.67 -12.23 13.31
CA TRP A 24 12.70 -11.56 12.51
C TRP A 24 14.03 -11.46 13.26
N SER A 25 15.09 -11.22 12.51
CA SER A 25 16.47 -11.01 12.98
C SER A 25 17.19 -9.97 12.11
N SER A 26 18.48 -9.76 12.34
CA SER A 26 19.35 -8.94 11.49
C SER A 26 19.53 -9.49 10.07
N GLU A 27 19.24 -10.77 9.87
CA GLU A 27 19.23 -11.39 8.54
C GLU A 27 17.91 -11.16 7.81
N THR A 28 16.86 -10.70 8.51
CA THR A 28 15.57 -10.39 7.89
C THR A 28 15.65 -9.07 7.12
N VAL A 29 15.38 -9.14 5.82
CA VAL A 29 15.53 -8.02 4.89
C VAL A 29 14.18 -7.36 4.65
N ALA A 30 14.10 -6.07 4.97
CA ALA A 30 12.90 -5.26 4.76
C ALA A 30 13.13 -4.16 3.73
N VAL A 31 12.32 -4.12 2.68
CA VAL A 31 12.36 -3.07 1.67
C VAL A 31 11.27 -2.05 1.95
N VAL A 32 11.62 -0.75 1.95
CA VAL A 32 10.65 0.35 2.10
C VAL A 32 10.66 1.22 0.86
N THR A 33 9.58 1.21 0.09
CA THR A 33 9.44 2.04 -1.11
C THR A 33 9.14 3.49 -0.78
N GLY A 34 9.79 4.43 -1.47
CA GLY A 34 9.63 5.86 -1.19
C GLY A 34 10.03 6.24 0.24
N GLY A 35 11.09 5.62 0.76
CA GLY A 35 11.56 5.75 2.13
C GLY A 35 12.40 7.00 2.42
N ASN A 36 12.66 7.87 1.45
CA ASN A 36 13.54 9.03 1.66
C ASN A 36 12.92 10.16 2.51
N ARG A 37 11.61 10.11 2.82
CA ARG A 37 10.93 11.12 3.64
C ARG A 37 9.64 10.60 4.27
N GLY A 38 9.08 11.38 5.19
CA GLY A 38 7.74 11.18 5.74
C GLY A 38 7.58 9.83 6.44
N ILE A 39 6.45 9.15 6.18
CA ILE A 39 6.12 7.88 6.81
C ILE A 39 7.11 6.77 6.41
N GLY A 40 7.54 6.73 5.15
CA GLY A 40 8.50 5.72 4.69
C GLY A 40 9.83 5.79 5.42
N PHE A 41 10.34 7.01 5.64
CA PHE A 41 11.56 7.23 6.40
C PHE A 41 11.43 6.72 7.83
N GLU A 42 10.33 7.06 8.51
CA GLU A 42 10.10 6.65 9.89
C GLU A 42 9.85 5.13 10.01
N ILE A 43 9.19 4.51 9.02
CA ILE A 43 9.07 3.05 8.96
C ILE A 43 10.45 2.41 8.79
N ALA A 44 11.27 2.91 7.87
CA ALA A 44 12.63 2.41 7.67
C ALA A 44 13.46 2.51 8.97
N ARG A 45 13.38 3.65 9.65
CA ARG A 45 14.03 3.87 10.95
C ARG A 45 13.56 2.84 11.98
N GLN A 46 12.24 2.69 12.17
CA GLN A 46 11.71 1.77 13.18
C GLN A 46 12.03 0.31 12.87
N LEU A 47 11.95 -0.13 11.62
CA LEU A 47 12.31 -1.50 11.25
C LEU A 47 13.78 -1.77 11.55
N ALA A 48 14.68 -0.86 11.20
CA ALA A 48 16.10 -1.01 11.48
C ALA A 48 16.40 -0.96 13.00
N ASP A 49 15.69 -0.12 13.76
CA ASP A 49 15.78 -0.02 15.23
C ASP A 49 15.31 -1.32 15.93
N HIS A 50 14.39 -2.06 15.31
CA HIS A 50 13.98 -3.41 15.76
C HIS A 50 14.92 -4.52 15.29
N GLY A 51 16.04 -4.17 14.67
CA GLY A 51 17.12 -5.08 14.31
C GLY A 51 16.97 -5.76 12.97
N LEU A 52 16.13 -5.26 12.04
CA LEU A 52 16.08 -5.75 10.67
C LEU A 52 17.16 -5.06 9.80
N SER A 53 17.57 -5.72 8.72
CA SER A 53 18.34 -5.07 7.65
C SER A 53 17.38 -4.38 6.68
N VAL A 54 17.42 -3.06 6.61
CA VAL A 54 16.45 -2.28 5.83
C VAL A 54 17.07 -1.78 4.54
N ILE A 55 16.37 -1.96 3.43
CA ILE A 55 16.67 -1.34 2.15
C ILE A 55 15.68 -0.21 1.93
N LEU A 56 16.17 1.01 2.15
CA LEU A 56 15.45 2.24 1.87
C LEU A 56 15.52 2.50 0.36
N THR A 57 14.38 2.71 -0.30
CA THR A 57 14.37 3.06 -1.71
C THR A 57 13.72 4.40 -1.98
N SER A 58 14.17 5.05 -3.06
CA SER A 58 13.57 6.28 -3.55
C SER A 58 13.76 6.39 -5.05
N ARG A 59 12.84 7.09 -5.71
CA ARG A 59 12.98 7.44 -7.11
C ARG A 59 14.18 8.36 -7.35
N GLU A 60 14.43 9.29 -6.43
CA GLU A 60 15.51 10.26 -6.54
C GLU A 60 16.71 9.79 -5.69
N SER A 61 17.84 9.54 -6.37
CA SER A 61 19.00 8.89 -5.77
C SER A 61 19.67 9.73 -4.69
N SER A 62 19.76 11.05 -4.88
CA SER A 62 20.49 11.91 -3.94
C SER A 62 19.77 12.01 -2.60
N ALA A 63 18.46 12.26 -2.61
CA ALA A 63 17.61 12.32 -1.44
C ALA A 63 17.48 10.97 -0.74
N GLY A 64 17.45 9.87 -1.52
CA GLY A 64 17.45 8.52 -0.97
C GLY A 64 18.75 8.17 -0.24
N LEU A 65 19.89 8.51 -0.84
CA LEU A 65 21.20 8.28 -0.23
C LEU A 65 21.40 9.12 1.03
N GLU A 66 20.99 10.40 1.00
CA GLU A 66 21.03 11.29 2.17
C GLU A 66 20.19 10.71 3.32
N ALA A 67 18.95 10.30 3.04
CA ALA A 67 18.08 9.68 4.04
C ALA A 67 18.68 8.40 4.64
N ALA A 68 19.25 7.51 3.81
CA ALA A 68 19.89 6.31 4.32
C ALA A 68 21.13 6.64 5.18
N ASN A 69 21.92 7.64 4.81
CA ASN A 69 23.07 8.07 5.60
C ASN A 69 22.67 8.60 6.98
N VAL A 70 21.59 9.39 7.06
CA VAL A 70 21.05 9.84 8.36
C VAL A 70 20.73 8.65 9.26
N LEU A 71 20.13 7.58 8.72
CA LEU A 71 19.81 6.39 9.50
C LEU A 71 21.07 5.59 9.89
N ARG A 72 22.05 5.47 8.99
CA ARG A 72 23.35 4.83 9.28
C ARG A 72 24.13 5.57 10.36
N GLU A 73 24.09 6.90 10.38
CA GLU A 73 24.73 7.72 11.43
C GLU A 73 24.13 7.47 12.82
N LEU A 74 22.87 7.00 12.89
CA LEU A 74 22.24 6.53 14.12
C LEU A 74 22.66 5.10 14.50
N GLY A 75 23.55 4.46 13.72
CA GLY A 75 24.01 3.08 13.94
C GLY A 75 23.04 2.01 13.42
N LEU A 76 22.07 2.39 12.59
CA LEU A 76 21.05 1.48 12.07
C LEU A 76 21.54 0.75 10.79
N SER A 77 21.13 -0.52 10.63
CA SER A 77 21.41 -1.31 9.43
C SER A 77 20.47 -0.91 8.29
N VAL A 78 20.89 0.11 7.54
CA VAL A 78 20.12 0.63 6.40
C VAL A 78 21.00 0.70 5.17
N ASP A 79 20.53 0.11 4.07
CA ASP A 79 21.06 0.29 2.72
C ASP A 79 20.14 1.11 1.84
N PHE A 80 20.71 1.66 0.77
CA PHE A 80 19.98 2.44 -0.22
C PHE A 80 20.09 1.79 -1.59
N HIS A 81 18.97 1.74 -2.30
CA HIS A 81 18.94 1.49 -3.73
C HIS A 81 17.88 2.38 -4.41
N GLN A 82 18.18 2.89 -5.60
CA GLN A 82 17.20 3.64 -6.39
C GLN A 82 16.06 2.71 -6.81
N LEU A 83 14.82 3.17 -6.68
CA LEU A 83 13.65 2.46 -7.17
C LEU A 83 12.57 3.46 -7.58
N ASP A 84 12.24 3.47 -8.87
CA ASP A 84 11.02 4.05 -9.39
C ASP A 84 10.00 2.93 -9.65
N VAL A 85 8.90 2.92 -8.90
CA VAL A 85 7.84 1.91 -9.00
C VAL A 85 7.02 2.02 -10.30
N LEU A 86 7.26 3.06 -11.11
CA LEU A 86 6.67 3.23 -12.43
C LEU A 86 7.57 2.73 -13.57
N ASP A 87 8.86 2.57 -13.31
CA ASP A 87 9.83 2.18 -14.33
C ASP A 87 10.13 0.68 -14.20
N SER A 88 9.67 -0.09 -15.19
CA SER A 88 9.91 -1.53 -15.26
C SER A 88 11.40 -1.90 -15.28
N LEU A 89 12.26 -1.05 -15.85
CA LEU A 89 13.71 -1.27 -15.83
C LEU A 89 14.27 -1.04 -14.43
N SER A 90 13.87 0.04 -13.75
CA SER A 90 14.25 0.32 -12.35
C SER A 90 13.84 -0.84 -11.42
N ILE A 91 12.61 -1.35 -11.56
CA ILE A 91 12.12 -2.50 -10.78
C ILE A 91 12.97 -3.74 -11.06
N LYS A 92 13.26 -4.03 -12.34
CA LYS A 92 14.07 -5.19 -12.72
C LYS A 92 15.48 -5.09 -12.17
N THR A 93 16.13 -3.94 -12.32
CA THR A 93 17.48 -3.69 -11.79
C THR A 93 17.51 -3.84 -10.28
N PHE A 94 16.52 -3.29 -9.57
CA PHE A 94 16.39 -3.46 -8.13
C PHE A 94 16.21 -4.94 -7.72
N ALA A 95 15.35 -5.67 -8.42
CA ALA A 95 15.08 -7.08 -8.15
C ALA A 95 16.32 -7.96 -8.38
N GLU A 96 17.07 -7.71 -9.46
CA GLU A 96 18.34 -8.40 -9.72
C GLU A 96 19.39 -8.08 -8.65
N TRP A 97 19.50 -6.80 -8.26
CA TRP A 97 20.44 -6.36 -7.24
C TRP A 97 20.14 -6.98 -5.87
N ILE A 98 18.90 -6.90 -5.38
CA ILE A 98 18.55 -7.43 -4.05
C ILE A 98 18.70 -8.95 -3.99
N GLN A 99 18.41 -9.65 -5.09
CA GLN A 99 18.63 -11.08 -5.21
C GLN A 99 20.12 -11.45 -5.10
N GLN A 100 21.01 -10.65 -5.71
CA GLN A 100 22.46 -10.88 -5.68
C GLN A 100 23.10 -10.50 -4.35
N THR A 101 22.67 -9.38 -3.75
CA THR A 101 23.31 -8.83 -2.54
C THR A 101 22.76 -9.43 -1.25
N HIS A 102 21.45 -9.71 -1.20
CA HIS A 102 20.76 -10.14 0.02
C HIS A 102 20.06 -11.51 -0.10
N GLY A 103 20.08 -12.13 -1.29
CA GLY A 103 19.40 -13.40 -1.53
C GLY A 103 17.87 -13.29 -1.69
N GLY A 104 17.32 -12.08 -1.60
CA GLY A 104 15.88 -11.81 -1.65
C GLY A 104 15.45 -10.78 -0.60
N LEU A 105 14.15 -10.75 -0.30
CA LEU A 105 13.55 -9.93 0.75
C LEU A 105 12.51 -10.73 1.54
N ASP A 106 12.31 -10.38 2.80
CA ASP A 106 11.31 -10.99 3.69
C ASP A 106 10.10 -10.07 3.93
N VAL A 107 10.35 -8.76 3.99
CA VAL A 107 9.35 -7.74 4.29
C VAL A 107 9.37 -6.66 3.21
N LEU A 108 8.18 -6.22 2.83
CA LEU A 108 8.00 -5.30 1.73
C LEU A 108 6.95 -4.23 2.06
N VAL A 109 7.39 -2.99 2.22
CA VAL A 109 6.54 -1.86 2.63
C VAL A 109 6.27 -0.94 1.44
N ASN A 110 4.98 -0.79 1.13
CA ASN A 110 4.46 0.00 0.00
C ASN A 110 4.14 1.40 0.39
N ASN A 111 5.20 2.12 0.70
CA ASN A 111 5.03 3.48 1.12
C ASN A 111 5.10 4.47 -0.06
N ALA A 112 5.69 4.10 -1.20
CA ALA A 112 5.73 4.96 -2.37
C ALA A 112 4.32 5.44 -2.73
N GLY A 113 4.15 6.76 -2.69
CA GLY A 113 2.88 7.37 -3.00
C GLY A 113 3.03 8.86 -3.23
N VAL A 114 2.23 9.35 -4.17
CA VAL A 114 2.21 10.75 -4.59
C VAL A 114 0.78 11.28 -4.52
N ASN A 115 0.68 12.57 -4.21
CA ASN A 115 -0.54 13.34 -4.39
C ASN A 115 -0.11 14.67 -5.00
N TYR A 116 -0.58 14.97 -6.20
CA TYR A 116 -0.24 16.19 -6.93
C TYR A 116 -1.35 17.24 -6.83
N ASN A 117 -2.51 16.88 -6.26
CA ASN A 117 -3.67 17.75 -6.17
C ASN A 117 -3.74 18.48 -4.82
N MET A 118 -4.18 19.73 -4.86
CA MET A 118 -4.46 20.58 -3.70
C MET A 118 -5.91 21.06 -3.79
N GLY A 119 -6.78 20.55 -2.92
CA GLY A 119 -8.20 20.93 -2.91
C GLY A 119 -9.09 20.00 -3.75
N SER A 120 -10.05 20.58 -4.48
CA SER A 120 -11.04 19.87 -5.31
C SER A 120 -10.63 19.72 -6.77
N ASP A 121 -9.62 20.45 -7.23
CA ASP A 121 -9.23 20.48 -8.62
C ASP A 121 -8.35 19.27 -8.96
N ASN A 122 -8.60 18.68 -10.12
CA ASN A 122 -7.88 17.52 -10.64
C ASN A 122 -7.61 17.69 -12.14
N SER A 123 -6.52 17.11 -12.64
CA SER A 123 -6.18 17.09 -14.06
C SER A 123 -5.94 15.66 -14.53
N VAL A 124 -6.08 15.43 -15.84
CA VAL A 124 -5.81 14.11 -16.45
C VAL A 124 -4.39 13.63 -16.13
N GLU A 125 -3.41 14.52 -16.24
CA GLU A 125 -2.00 14.20 -15.96
C GLU A 125 -1.79 13.83 -14.48
N ASN A 126 -2.34 14.61 -13.54
CA ASN A 126 -2.21 14.34 -12.11
C ASN A 126 -2.90 13.03 -11.73
N ALA A 127 -4.14 12.82 -12.19
CA ALA A 127 -4.92 11.62 -11.92
C ALA A 127 -4.19 10.37 -12.42
N LYS A 128 -3.65 10.41 -13.65
CA LYS A 128 -2.86 9.33 -14.21
C LYS A 128 -1.61 9.06 -13.37
N ASN A 129 -0.82 10.09 -13.05
CA ASN A 129 0.40 9.94 -12.26
C ASN A 129 0.13 9.39 -10.85
N VAL A 130 -0.96 9.81 -10.21
CA VAL A 130 -1.37 9.31 -8.89
C VAL A 130 -1.83 7.85 -8.97
N VAL A 131 -2.67 7.48 -9.95
CA VAL A 131 -3.12 6.10 -10.12
C VAL A 131 -1.95 5.18 -10.48
N ASP A 132 -1.09 5.60 -11.40
CA ASP A 132 0.09 4.84 -11.79
C ASP A 132 0.97 4.55 -10.57
N THR A 133 1.26 5.56 -9.75
CA THR A 133 2.19 5.39 -8.62
C THR A 133 1.54 4.64 -7.47
N ASN A 134 0.34 5.08 -7.07
CA ASN A 134 -0.28 4.64 -5.83
C ASN A 134 -1.06 3.35 -5.99
N TYR A 135 -1.54 3.04 -7.20
CA TYR A 135 -2.25 1.79 -7.49
C TYR A 135 -1.33 0.84 -8.26
N TYR A 136 -1.03 1.11 -9.54
CA TYR A 136 -0.27 0.16 -10.37
C TYR A 136 1.12 -0.16 -9.80
N GLY A 137 1.88 0.84 -9.36
CA GLY A 137 3.17 0.65 -8.68
C GLY A 137 3.07 -0.09 -7.34
N ALA A 138 1.92 0.04 -6.66
CA ALA A 138 1.62 -0.68 -5.42
C ALA A 138 0.94 -2.05 -5.64
N ARG A 139 0.65 -2.48 -6.87
CA ARG A 139 0.19 -3.87 -7.13
C ARG A 139 1.34 -4.86 -7.01
N ILE A 140 2.56 -4.39 -7.25
CA ILE A 140 3.77 -5.23 -7.35
C ILE A 140 4.27 -5.63 -5.94
N VAL A 141 3.81 -4.94 -4.89
CA VAL A 141 4.46 -4.87 -3.57
C VAL A 141 3.26 -4.56 -2.62
N ASN A 142 2.96 -5.27 -1.50
CA ASN A 142 1.68 -5.06 -0.73
C ASN A 142 1.78 -4.62 0.77
N VAL A 143 1.29 -3.42 1.18
CA VAL A 143 0.65 -3.05 2.51
C VAL A 143 -0.10 -1.68 2.40
N SER A 144 -1.31 -1.53 2.98
CA SER A 144 -2.20 -0.34 2.84
C SER A 144 -2.36 0.57 4.09
N SER A 145 -2.77 1.83 3.86
CA SER A 145 -2.89 2.94 4.85
C SER A 145 -4.35 3.19 5.34
N ARG A 146 -4.49 3.93 6.45
CA ARG A 146 -5.78 4.29 7.13
C ARG A 146 -6.76 5.08 6.24
N LEU A 147 -6.30 5.69 5.15
CA LEU A 147 -7.12 6.41 4.17
C LEU A 147 -7.79 5.51 3.11
N GLY A 148 -7.42 4.23 3.00
CA GLY A 148 -8.08 3.27 2.10
C GLY A 148 -9.43 2.73 2.61
N ARG A 149 -10.01 3.29 3.67
CA ARG A 149 -11.25 2.75 4.26
C ARG A 149 -12.47 3.09 3.39
N LEU A 150 -13.13 2.04 2.87
CA LEU A 150 -14.44 2.08 2.17
C LEU A 150 -15.51 2.96 2.86
N ASN A 151 -15.45 3.13 4.18
CA ASN A 151 -16.42 3.89 4.99
C ASN A 151 -15.78 5.02 5.83
N GLY A 152 -14.69 5.63 5.36
CA GLY A 152 -14.09 6.79 6.03
C GLY A 152 -15.01 8.02 6.00
N LYS A 153 -15.12 8.76 7.12
CA LYS A 153 -15.93 9.99 7.21
C LYS A 153 -15.55 11.09 6.19
N ARG A 154 -14.35 11.03 5.61
CA ARG A 154 -13.80 12.04 4.70
C ARG A 154 -13.63 11.57 3.24
N ASN A 155 -13.71 10.25 2.97
CA ASN A 155 -13.37 9.66 1.66
C ASN A 155 -14.44 8.63 1.22
N ARG A 156 -15.72 8.91 1.49
CA ARG A 156 -16.82 7.99 1.20
C ARG A 156 -17.13 7.98 -0.29
N LEU A 157 -17.21 6.79 -0.88
CA LEU A 157 -17.78 6.59 -2.22
C LEU A 157 -19.31 6.78 -2.13
N GLU A 158 -19.87 7.69 -2.94
CA GLU A 158 -21.30 8.00 -2.92
C GLU A 158 -22.13 7.02 -3.73
N ASP A 159 -21.55 6.45 -4.79
CA ASP A 159 -22.15 5.35 -5.54
C ASP A 159 -22.38 4.16 -4.61
N LYS A 160 -23.66 3.89 -4.35
CA LYS A 160 -24.06 2.87 -3.38
C LYS A 160 -23.82 1.46 -3.93
N ASP A 161 -24.07 1.25 -5.21
CA ASP A 161 -24.01 -0.07 -5.84
C ASP A 161 -22.55 -0.50 -6.02
N LEU A 162 -21.69 0.41 -6.49
CA LEU A 162 -20.25 0.17 -6.59
C LEU A 162 -19.63 -0.08 -5.21
N ARG A 163 -20.06 0.65 -4.19
CA ARG A 163 -19.59 0.44 -2.81
C ARG A 163 -20.00 -0.92 -2.25
N GLU A 164 -21.23 -1.36 -2.51
CA GLU A 164 -21.71 -2.68 -2.09
C GLU A 164 -20.96 -3.81 -2.83
N GLN A 165 -20.67 -3.62 -4.12
CA GLN A 165 -19.84 -4.55 -4.90
C GLN A 165 -18.41 -4.66 -4.39
N LEU A 166 -17.77 -3.53 -4.05
CA LEU A 166 -16.40 -3.49 -3.52
C LEU A 166 -16.30 -3.93 -2.04
N ALA A 167 -17.41 -3.94 -1.30
CA ALA A 167 -17.48 -4.44 0.08
C ALA A 167 -17.79 -5.95 0.16
N SER A 168 -18.31 -6.54 -0.91
CA SER A 168 -18.66 -7.96 -1.01
C SER A 168 -17.41 -8.80 -1.34
N MET A 169 -17.02 -9.67 -0.42
CA MET A 169 -15.91 -10.60 -0.62
C MET A 169 -16.19 -11.61 -1.75
N GLU A 170 -17.44 -11.92 -2.12
CA GLU A 170 -17.73 -12.89 -3.19
C GLU A 170 -17.52 -12.31 -4.60
N THR A 171 -17.72 -11.00 -4.78
CA THR A 171 -17.67 -10.33 -6.10
C THR A 171 -16.37 -9.55 -6.35
N LEU A 172 -15.50 -9.45 -5.35
CA LEU A 172 -14.22 -8.75 -5.46
C LEU A 172 -13.25 -9.56 -6.34
N SER A 173 -13.02 -9.08 -7.57
CA SER A 173 -12.02 -9.58 -8.52
C SER A 173 -11.09 -8.47 -8.98
N GLU A 174 -9.88 -8.84 -9.39
CA GLU A 174 -8.89 -7.92 -9.95
C GLU A 174 -9.46 -7.16 -11.17
N GLU A 175 -10.21 -7.84 -12.03
CA GLU A 175 -10.91 -7.26 -13.20
C GLU A 175 -11.93 -6.18 -12.81
N LEU A 176 -12.68 -6.38 -11.72
CA LEU A 176 -13.64 -5.38 -11.24
C LEU A 176 -12.90 -4.13 -10.72
N ILE A 177 -11.79 -4.32 -10.02
CA ILE A 177 -10.99 -3.21 -9.49
C ILE A 177 -10.35 -2.44 -10.64
N ASP A 178 -9.78 -3.13 -11.62
CA ASP A 178 -9.21 -2.53 -12.83
C ASP A 178 -10.24 -1.71 -13.60
N ARG A 179 -11.40 -2.30 -13.88
CA ARG A 179 -12.49 -1.59 -14.57
C ARG A 179 -12.96 -0.35 -13.79
N THR A 180 -12.99 -0.42 -12.46
CA THR A 180 -13.37 0.72 -11.60
C THR A 180 -12.36 1.86 -11.75
N VAL A 181 -11.06 1.54 -11.71
CA VAL A 181 -9.98 2.51 -11.90
C VAL A 181 -10.00 3.09 -13.32
N SER A 182 -10.16 2.25 -14.36
CA SER A 182 -10.26 2.71 -15.75
C SER A 182 -11.48 3.61 -15.98
N THR A 183 -12.62 3.31 -15.37
CA THR A 183 -13.82 4.15 -15.46
C THR A 183 -13.58 5.52 -14.85
N PHE A 184 -12.92 5.58 -13.69
CA PHE A 184 -12.53 6.85 -13.08
C PHE A 184 -11.60 7.64 -14.00
N LEU A 185 -10.55 7.03 -14.54
CA LEU A 185 -9.61 7.71 -15.45
C LEU A 185 -10.31 8.25 -16.70
N GLN A 186 -11.21 7.47 -17.31
CA GLN A 186 -12.00 7.92 -18.46
C GLN A 186 -12.88 9.12 -18.11
N GLN A 187 -13.53 9.11 -16.95
CA GLN A 187 -14.36 10.23 -16.50
C GLN A 187 -13.54 11.49 -16.16
N VAL A 188 -12.26 11.34 -15.79
CA VAL A 188 -11.34 12.48 -15.65
C VAL A 188 -10.97 13.02 -17.03
N GLU A 189 -10.70 12.17 -18.02
CA GLU A 189 -10.46 12.59 -19.41
C GLU A 189 -11.65 13.34 -20.01
N ASP A 190 -12.87 12.87 -19.73
CA ASP A 190 -14.11 13.46 -20.23
C ASP A 190 -14.59 14.66 -19.40
N ASP A 191 -13.87 15.04 -18.32
CA ASP A 191 -14.25 16.08 -17.35
C ASP A 191 -15.64 15.87 -16.69
N THR A 192 -16.05 14.61 -16.53
CA THR A 192 -17.36 14.22 -15.95
C THR A 192 -17.26 13.63 -14.53
N TYR A 193 -16.05 13.42 -14.02
CA TYR A 193 -15.78 12.75 -12.74
C TYR A 193 -16.46 13.40 -11.52
N THR A 194 -16.71 14.71 -11.51
CA THR A 194 -17.37 15.39 -10.38
C THR A 194 -18.80 14.89 -10.11
N SER A 195 -19.46 14.37 -11.15
CA SER A 195 -20.82 13.79 -11.07
C SER A 195 -20.85 12.27 -10.85
N GLY A 196 -19.69 11.61 -10.94
CA GLY A 196 -19.56 10.14 -10.88
C GLY A 196 -19.64 9.53 -9.48
N GLY A 197 -19.97 10.30 -8.44
CA GLY A 197 -20.09 9.80 -7.06
C GLY A 197 -18.74 9.42 -6.41
N TRP A 198 -17.62 9.90 -6.95
CA TRP A 198 -16.29 9.68 -6.40
C TRP A 198 -16.03 10.54 -5.14
N PRO A 199 -15.00 10.22 -4.34
CA PRO A 199 -14.61 11.03 -3.20
C PRO A 199 -14.32 12.48 -3.62
N GLN A 200 -14.90 13.46 -2.93
CA GLN A 200 -14.86 14.88 -3.33
C GLN A 200 -13.56 15.62 -2.92
N VAL A 201 -12.64 14.95 -2.22
CA VAL A 201 -11.37 15.54 -1.75
C VAL A 201 -10.24 14.57 -2.07
N ASN A 202 -9.17 15.06 -2.70
CA ASN A 202 -8.05 14.22 -3.18
C ASN A 202 -8.57 12.97 -3.92
N THR A 203 -9.42 13.19 -4.92
CA THR A 203 -10.26 12.16 -5.54
C THR A 203 -9.42 11.00 -6.09
N ASP A 204 -8.43 11.32 -6.90
CA ASP A 204 -7.45 10.40 -7.49
C ASP A 204 -6.65 9.62 -6.44
N TYR A 205 -6.17 10.30 -5.40
CA TYR A 205 -5.48 9.65 -4.28
C TYR A 205 -6.40 8.68 -3.54
N SER A 206 -7.66 9.06 -3.34
CA SER A 206 -8.65 8.24 -2.65
C SER A 206 -9.03 7.00 -3.46
N VAL A 207 -9.27 7.17 -4.77
CA VAL A 207 -9.57 6.07 -5.69
C VAL A 207 -8.38 5.10 -5.79
N SER A 208 -7.15 5.59 -5.94
CA SER A 208 -5.96 4.73 -6.00
C SER A 208 -5.74 3.92 -4.72
N LYS A 209 -5.88 4.53 -3.53
CA LYS A 209 -5.74 3.80 -2.25
C LYS A 209 -6.89 2.83 -1.99
N LEU A 210 -8.10 3.14 -2.46
CA LEU A 210 -9.22 2.22 -2.41
C LEU A 210 -8.92 0.98 -3.26
N ALA A 211 -8.42 1.17 -4.47
CA ALA A 211 -8.10 0.09 -5.39
C ALA A 211 -6.99 -0.84 -4.85
N VAL A 212 -5.92 -0.29 -4.25
CA VAL A 212 -4.87 -1.10 -3.59
C VAL A 212 -5.45 -1.99 -2.48
N LYS A 213 -6.35 -1.44 -1.66
CA LYS A 213 -6.97 -2.19 -0.57
C LYS A 213 -7.85 -3.32 -1.10
N CYS A 214 -8.68 -3.04 -2.11
CA CYS A 214 -9.51 -4.06 -2.73
C CYS A 214 -8.67 -5.17 -3.34
N LEU A 215 -7.50 -4.85 -3.93
CA LEU A 215 -6.60 -5.87 -4.47
C LEU A 215 -6.03 -6.77 -3.37
N TYR A 216 -5.66 -6.20 -2.23
CA TYR A 216 -5.25 -6.97 -1.05
C TYR A 216 -6.34 -7.93 -0.58
N GLU A 217 -7.59 -7.46 -0.49
CA GLU A 217 -8.73 -8.28 -0.05
C GLU A 217 -9.13 -9.35 -1.09
N ALA A 218 -8.88 -9.11 -2.39
CA ALA A 218 -9.11 -10.07 -3.45
C ALA A 218 -8.06 -11.20 -3.47
N ASN A 219 -6.79 -10.86 -3.19
CA ASN A 219 -5.66 -11.81 -3.20
C ASN A 219 -5.48 -12.56 -1.88
N GLY A 220 -6.22 -12.19 -0.82
CA GLY A 220 -6.27 -12.91 0.46
C GLY A 220 -7.28 -14.07 0.51
N LYS A 221 -7.82 -14.47 -0.64
CA LYS A 221 -8.65 -15.67 -0.82
C LYS A 221 -7.80 -16.92 -1.04
#